data_AF-A0A382QNV5-F1
#
_entry.id   AF-A0A382QNV5-F1
#
_cell.length_a   1.000
_cell.length_b   1.000
_cell.length_c   1.000
_cell.angle_alpha   90.00
_cell.angle_beta   90.00
_cell.angle_gamma   90.00
#
_symmetry.space_group_name_H-M   'P 1'
#
loop_
_entity.id
_entity.type
_entity.pdbx_description
1 polymer ?
#
loop_
_entity_poly.entity_id
_entity_poly.type
_entity_poly.pdbx_seq_one_letter_code
_entity_poly.pdbx_strand_id
1 'polypeptide(L)'
;INTENPKLMQEIYVAGYPFGDSLSTSIKITKGIVSSLTGIYNNFSNIQIDAALQPGNSGGPIFDNSGNVVAVAVSKVDLKFILNEYGTLPENVNFGIKSSVIKDFLISNNVSNLPKPNTSRVTTRELSEQATDSTYYLDCFMTIAQAKKLISEKVIYTDFIDNN
;
A
#
# COMPACT_ATOMS: atom_id res chain seq x y z
N ILE A 1 2.06 14.46 2.88
CA ILE A 1 3.03 13.34 2.79
C ILE A 1 4.14 13.62 3.78
N ASN A 2 4.46 12.70 4.69
CA ASN A 2 5.54 12.90 5.66
C ASN A 2 6.88 13.03 4.93
N THR A 3 7.63 14.08 5.25
CA THR A 3 8.94 14.36 4.66
C THR A 3 10.10 13.74 5.42
N GLU A 4 9.86 13.26 6.64
CA GLU A 4 10.83 12.52 7.44
C GLU A 4 10.73 11.02 7.15
N ASN A 5 11.84 10.32 7.35
CA ASN A 5 11.84 8.86 7.29
C ASN A 5 11.01 8.29 8.46
N PRO A 6 10.27 7.20 8.23
CA PRO A 6 9.60 6.47 9.30
C PRO A 6 10.60 6.03 10.38
N LYS A 7 10.12 5.89 11.62
CA LYS A 7 10.93 5.47 12.77
C LYS A 7 10.50 4.08 13.24
N LEU A 8 11.42 3.31 13.82
CA LEU A 8 11.08 2.05 14.48
C LEU A 8 10.05 2.28 15.58
N MET A 9 9.13 1.33 15.75
CA MET A 9 7.99 1.41 16.69
C MET A 9 7.00 2.55 16.43
N GLN A 10 7.12 3.27 15.31
CA GLN A 10 6.14 4.28 14.95
C GLN A 10 4.78 3.61 14.71
N GLU A 11 3.75 4.05 15.45
CA GLU A 11 2.37 3.61 15.20
C GLU A 11 1.91 4.07 13.82
N ILE A 12 1.32 3.14 13.09
CA ILE A 12 0.80 3.34 11.74
C ILE A 12 -0.59 2.73 11.60
N TYR A 13 -1.29 3.19 10.57
CA TYR A 13 -2.54 2.63 10.11
C TYR A 13 -2.45 2.41 8.60
N VAL A 14 -3.10 1.36 8.12
CA VAL A 14 -3.20 1.05 6.70
C VAL A 14 -4.65 1.09 6.32
N ALA A 15 -4.98 1.87 5.29
CA ALA A 15 -6.33 1.93 4.73
C ALA A 15 -6.37 1.33 3.33
N GLY A 16 -7.45 0.60 3.03
CA GLY A 16 -7.64 -0.03 1.73
C GLY A 16 -9.00 -0.71 1.59
N TYR A 17 -9.17 -1.43 0.49
CA TYR A 17 -10.37 -2.22 0.19
C TYR A 17 -9.99 -3.69 -0.02
N PRO A 18 -9.61 -4.43 1.05
CA PRO A 18 -9.31 -5.85 0.96
C PRO A 18 -10.43 -6.62 0.27
N PHE A 19 -10.07 -7.38 -0.76
CA PHE A 19 -11.00 -8.18 -1.57
C PHE A 19 -12.14 -7.39 -2.25
N GLY A 20 -12.11 -6.05 -2.22
CA GLY A 20 -13.13 -5.19 -2.84
C GLY A 20 -14.57 -5.59 -2.48
N ASP A 21 -15.45 -5.44 -3.45
CA ASP A 21 -16.89 -5.72 -3.30
C ASP A 21 -17.21 -7.20 -3.03
N SER A 22 -16.28 -8.13 -3.31
CA SER A 22 -16.48 -9.56 -3.06
C SER A 22 -16.60 -9.89 -1.57
N LEU A 23 -16.03 -9.05 -0.70
CA LEU A 23 -16.15 -9.19 0.75
C LEU A 23 -17.05 -8.10 1.35
N SER A 24 -16.80 -6.83 1.01
CA SER A 24 -17.61 -5.69 1.45
C SER A 24 -17.10 -4.40 0.81
N THR A 25 -18.03 -3.54 0.38
CA THR A 25 -17.77 -2.26 -0.28
C THR A 25 -17.16 -1.19 0.63
N SER A 26 -17.07 -1.44 1.94
CA SER A 26 -16.57 -0.45 2.91
C SER A 26 -15.06 -0.54 3.07
N ILE A 27 -14.43 0.63 3.17
CA ILE A 27 -13.01 0.79 3.51
C ILE A 27 -12.68 0.02 4.80
N LYS A 28 -11.51 -0.60 4.83
CA LYS A 28 -10.99 -1.29 6.01
C LYS A 28 -9.71 -0.61 6.45
N ILE A 29 -9.58 -0.46 7.77
CA ILE A 29 -8.42 0.14 8.40
C ILE A 29 -7.80 -0.91 9.33
N THR A 30 -6.50 -1.14 9.19
CA THR A 30 -5.71 -1.96 10.11
C THR A 30 -4.70 -1.07 10.84
N LYS A 31 -4.38 -1.41 12.09
CA LYS A 31 -3.38 -0.69 12.91
C LYS A 31 -2.18 -1.60 13.14
N GLY A 32 -0.99 -1.01 13.19
CA GLY A 32 0.24 -1.68 13.58
C GLY A 32 1.36 -0.69 13.88
N ILE A 33 2.60 -1.15 13.75
CA ILE A 33 3.82 -0.37 13.89
C ILE A 33 4.77 -0.58 12.70
N VAL A 34 5.77 0.28 12.60
CA VAL A 34 6.95 0.05 11.78
C VAL A 34 7.90 -0.90 12.51
N SER A 35 8.01 -2.14 12.00
CA SER A 35 8.83 -3.21 12.55
C SER A 35 10.28 -3.16 12.05
N SER A 36 10.52 -2.65 10.83
CA SER A 36 11.86 -2.44 10.27
C SER A 36 11.88 -1.24 9.31
N LEU A 37 13.04 -0.60 9.20
CA LEU A 37 13.28 0.50 8.26
C LEU A 37 13.80 0.04 6.89
N THR A 38 13.87 -1.27 6.67
CA THR A 38 14.27 -1.88 5.42
C THR A 38 13.33 -3.02 5.05
N GLY A 39 13.19 -3.26 3.75
CA GLY A 39 12.51 -4.43 3.22
C GLY A 39 13.42 -5.65 3.05
N ILE A 40 12.89 -6.66 2.36
CA ILE A 40 13.62 -7.88 1.97
C ILE A 40 14.95 -7.50 1.29
N TYR A 41 16.02 -8.24 1.59
CA TYR A 41 17.38 -8.00 1.08
C TYR A 41 17.92 -6.59 1.33
N ASN A 42 17.56 -5.97 2.48
CA ASN A 42 17.94 -4.61 2.82
C ASN A 42 17.48 -3.57 1.79
N ASN A 43 16.30 -3.76 1.18
CA ASN A 43 15.73 -2.73 0.33
C ASN A 43 15.36 -1.48 1.16
N PHE A 44 16.19 -0.43 1.06
CA PHE A 44 16.02 0.81 1.81
C PHE A 44 14.85 1.68 1.33
N SER A 45 14.27 1.37 0.18
CA SER A 45 13.05 2.03 -0.32
C SER A 45 11.79 1.57 0.41
N ASN A 46 11.88 0.49 1.19
CA ASN A 46 10.77 -0.10 1.91
C ASN A 46 10.89 0.06 3.43
N ILE A 47 9.74 -0.05 4.09
CA ILE A 47 9.61 -0.35 5.51
C ILE A 47 8.90 -1.69 5.68
N GLN A 48 9.18 -2.37 6.78
CA GLN A 48 8.40 -3.51 7.24
C GLN A 48 7.41 -3.05 8.31
N ILE A 49 6.19 -3.57 8.25
CA ILE A 49 5.11 -3.33 9.21
C ILE A 49 4.48 -4.64 9.65
N ASP A 50 3.88 -4.63 10.84
CA ASP A 50 3.09 -5.75 11.37
C ASP A 50 1.58 -5.60 11.15
N ALA A 51 1.12 -4.42 10.70
CA ALA A 51 -0.28 -4.19 10.37
C ALA A 51 -0.74 -5.19 9.31
N ALA A 52 -1.93 -5.75 9.52
CA ALA A 52 -2.48 -6.73 8.60
C ALA A 52 -2.67 -6.12 7.20
N LEU A 53 -2.08 -6.79 6.20
CA LEU A 53 -2.16 -6.42 4.80
C LEU A 53 -2.69 -7.60 4.01
N GLN A 54 -3.73 -7.36 3.21
CA GLN A 54 -4.38 -8.36 2.37
C GLN A 54 -4.39 -7.88 0.91
N PRO A 55 -4.65 -8.77 -0.08
CA PRO A 55 -4.95 -8.35 -1.44
C PRO A 55 -6.06 -7.29 -1.44
N GLY A 56 -5.83 -6.16 -2.11
CA GLY A 56 -6.73 -4.99 -2.08
C GLY A 56 -6.26 -3.85 -1.17
N ASN A 57 -5.23 -4.05 -0.34
CA ASN A 57 -4.52 -2.95 0.33
C ASN A 57 -3.39 -2.34 -0.53
N SER A 58 -2.97 -3.01 -1.61
CA SER A 58 -1.93 -2.48 -2.52
C SER A 58 -2.30 -1.10 -3.04
N GLY A 59 -1.37 -0.15 -2.94
CA GLY A 59 -1.58 1.23 -3.35
C GLY A 59 -2.29 2.08 -2.30
N GLY A 60 -2.84 1.48 -1.24
CA GLY A 60 -3.45 2.18 -0.12
C GLY A 60 -2.43 2.93 0.75
N PRO A 61 -2.84 4.04 1.39
CA PRO A 61 -1.95 4.81 2.23
C PRO A 61 -1.63 4.09 3.54
N ILE A 62 -0.36 4.19 3.96
CA ILE A 62 0.09 3.90 5.32
C ILE A 62 0.37 5.25 5.98
N PHE A 63 -0.34 5.57 7.07
CA PHE A 63 -0.27 6.88 7.71
C PHE A 63 -0.05 6.79 9.22
N ASP A 64 0.51 7.85 9.79
CA ASP A 64 0.77 7.98 11.22
C ASP A 64 -0.42 8.58 12.00
N ASN A 65 -0.28 8.70 13.32
CA ASN A 65 -1.28 9.32 14.20
C ASN A 65 -1.58 10.80 13.90
N SER A 66 -0.79 11.46 13.06
CA SER A 66 -1.01 12.84 12.63
C SER A 66 -1.70 12.91 11.27
N GLY A 67 -2.08 11.77 10.69
CA GLY A 67 -2.69 11.69 9.35
C GLY A 67 -1.70 11.86 8.21
N ASN A 68 -0.39 11.82 8.49
CA ASN A 68 0.61 11.94 7.44
C ASN A 68 0.87 10.58 6.80
N VAL A 69 0.80 10.51 5.47
CA VAL A 69 1.28 9.34 4.72
C VAL A 69 2.78 9.15 4.91
N VAL A 70 3.17 8.02 5.51
CA VAL A 70 4.56 7.62 5.78
C VAL A 70 5.05 6.54 4.80
N ALA A 71 4.13 5.80 4.20
CA ALA A 71 4.42 4.83 3.15
C ALA A 71 3.16 4.50 2.32
N VAL A 72 3.32 3.75 1.23
CA VAL A 72 2.23 3.15 0.45
C VAL A 72 2.35 1.64 0.53
N ALA A 73 1.24 0.96 0.82
CA ALA A 73 1.18 -0.48 0.99
C ALA A 73 1.49 -1.24 -0.31
N VAL A 74 2.26 -2.33 -0.19
CA VAL A 74 2.58 -3.25 -1.28
C VAL A 74 2.11 -4.65 -0.89
N SER A 75 1.14 -5.22 -1.61
CA SER A 75 0.61 -6.56 -1.30
C SER A 75 1.47 -7.71 -1.81
N LYS A 76 2.46 -7.44 -2.67
CA LYS A 76 3.28 -8.49 -3.27
C LYS A 76 4.56 -8.71 -2.50
N VAL A 77 4.44 -9.52 -1.46
CA VAL A 77 5.51 -10.46 -1.12
C VAL A 77 5.12 -11.78 -1.76
N ASP A 78 6.00 -12.37 -2.58
CA ASP A 78 5.71 -13.66 -3.19
C ASP A 78 5.68 -14.73 -2.09
N LEU A 79 4.46 -15.10 -1.67
CA LEU A 79 4.24 -16.09 -0.63
C LEU A 79 4.82 -17.45 -1.00
N LYS A 80 4.84 -17.81 -2.29
CA LYS A 80 5.46 -19.06 -2.75
C LYS A 80 6.97 -19.00 -2.61
N PHE A 81 7.57 -17.87 -3.02
CA PHE A 81 9.01 -17.64 -2.84
C PHE A 81 9.40 -17.76 -1.37
N ILE A 82 8.68 -17.08 -0.48
CA ILE A 82 8.98 -17.11 0.96
C ILE A 82 8.77 -18.50 1.56
N LEU A 83 7.68 -19.19 1.22
CA LEU A 83 7.44 -20.54 1.72
C LEU A 83 8.56 -21.51 1.28
N ASN A 84 9.02 -21.40 0.03
CA ASN A 84 10.08 -22.24 -0.50
C ASN A 84 11.44 -21.96 0.15
N GLU A 85 11.77 -20.69 0.41
CA GLU A 85 13.05 -20.28 0.97
C GLU A 85 13.14 -20.50 2.49
N TYR A 86 12.07 -20.20 3.23
CA TYR A 86 12.06 -20.19 4.69
C TYR A 86 11.30 -21.35 5.33
N GLY A 87 10.60 -22.17 4.53
CA GLY A 87 9.86 -23.35 5.00
C GLY A 87 8.58 -23.03 5.80
N THR A 88 8.23 -21.76 5.96
CA THR A 88 7.03 -21.29 6.65
C THR A 88 6.54 -19.97 6.07
N LEU A 89 5.25 -19.68 6.25
CA LEU A 89 4.71 -18.36 5.92
C LEU A 89 4.91 -17.42 7.13
N PRO A 90 5.64 -16.31 6.97
CA PRO A 90 5.81 -15.34 8.03
C PRO A 90 4.49 -14.61 8.25
N GLU A 91 4.04 -14.59 9.50
CA GLU A 91 2.90 -13.82 9.94
C GLU A 91 3.34 -12.40 10.31
N ASN A 92 2.47 -11.42 10.07
CA ASN A 92 2.72 -10.01 10.42
C ASN A 92 4.03 -9.44 9.81
N VAL A 93 4.40 -9.93 8.62
CA VAL A 93 5.52 -9.41 7.83
C VAL A 93 4.96 -8.82 6.54
N ASN A 94 4.69 -7.53 6.58
CA ASN A 94 4.17 -6.77 5.45
C ASN A 94 5.09 -5.60 5.12
N PHE A 95 4.99 -5.05 3.90
CA PHE A 95 5.88 -3.99 3.46
C PHE A 95 5.13 -2.81 2.84
N GLY A 96 5.74 -1.63 2.97
CA GLY A 96 5.32 -0.42 2.30
C GLY A 96 6.50 0.29 1.64
N ILE A 97 6.24 1.05 0.57
CA ILE A 97 7.23 1.94 -0.07
C ILE A 97 7.24 3.26 0.71
N LYS A 98 8.42 3.72 1.14
CA LYS A 98 8.55 4.95 1.94
C LYS A 98 8.01 6.18 1.23
N SER A 99 7.42 7.10 2.00
CA SER A 99 6.95 8.40 1.52
C SER A 99 8.02 9.24 0.84
N SER A 100 9.29 9.10 1.25
CA SER A 100 10.43 9.78 0.61
C SER A 100 10.61 9.34 -0.84
N VAL A 101 10.55 8.04 -1.12
CA VAL A 101 10.64 7.49 -2.48
C VAL A 101 9.47 7.95 -3.34
N ILE A 102 8.26 7.95 -2.77
CA ILE A 102 7.05 8.43 -3.45
C ILE A 102 7.16 9.92 -3.77
N LYS A 103 7.65 10.72 -2.82
CA LYS A 103 7.88 12.15 -3.00
C LYS A 103 8.89 12.42 -4.12
N ASP A 104 10.01 11.71 -4.14
CA ASP A 104 11.02 11.87 -5.18
C ASP A 104 10.44 11.51 -6.56
N PHE A 105 9.70 10.40 -6.64
CA PHE A 105 8.99 10.01 -7.85
C PHE A 105 8.01 11.11 -8.33
N LEU A 106 7.19 11.67 -7.44
CA LEU A 106 6.24 12.73 -7.77
C LEU A 106 6.95 13.99 -8.29
N ILE A 107 8.00 14.43 -7.60
CA ILE A 107 8.78 15.61 -7.99
C ILE A 107 9.43 15.39 -9.36
N SER A 108 10.03 14.21 -9.60
CA SER A 108 10.60 13.84 -10.91
C SER A 108 9.57 13.83 -12.04
N ASN A 109 8.28 13.65 -11.71
CA ASN A 109 7.17 13.68 -12.67
C ASN A 109 6.41 15.03 -12.65
N ASN A 110 7.06 16.12 -12.23
CA ASN A 110 6.52 17.47 -12.20
C ASN A 110 5.31 17.68 -11.28
N VAL A 111 5.13 16.82 -10.27
CA VAL A 111 4.15 16.99 -9.19
C VAL A 111 4.88 17.57 -7.99
N SER A 112 5.03 18.91 -7.96
CA SER A 112 5.87 19.62 -7.00
C SER A 112 5.11 20.26 -5.83
N ASN A 113 3.80 20.50 -5.96
CA ASN A 113 2.99 21.14 -4.92
C ASN A 113 2.45 20.11 -3.90
N LEU A 114 3.35 19.55 -3.09
CA LEU A 114 2.98 18.56 -2.07
C LEU A 114 2.56 19.25 -0.76
N PRO A 115 1.49 18.77 -0.10
CA PRO A 115 1.03 19.34 1.16
C PRO A 115 2.08 19.12 2.26
N LYS A 116 2.24 20.14 3.11
CA LYS A 116 3.11 20.08 4.28
C LYS A 116 2.59 19.02 5.27
N PRO A 117 3.48 18.27 5.94
CA PRO A 117 3.06 17.33 6.98
C PRO A 117 2.40 18.05 8.16
N ASN A 118 1.39 17.42 8.74
CA ASN A 118 0.83 17.79 10.03
C ASN A 118 1.87 17.54 11.14
N THR A 119 1.98 18.47 12.09
CA THR A 119 2.95 18.38 13.20
C THR A 119 2.33 17.91 14.50
N SER A 120 1.00 17.96 14.63
CA SER A 120 0.25 17.50 15.80
C SER A 120 -0.57 16.27 15.48
N ARG A 121 -0.76 15.42 16.50
CA ARG A 121 -1.68 14.30 16.46
C ARG A 121 -3.10 14.79 16.18
N VAL A 122 -3.82 14.07 15.32
CA VAL A 122 -5.24 14.30 15.04
C VAL A 122 -6.10 13.34 15.84
N THR A 123 -7.39 13.63 15.98
CA THR A 123 -8.34 12.72 16.64
C THR A 123 -8.59 11.48 15.79
N THR A 124 -9.00 10.37 16.40
CA THR A 124 -9.37 9.15 15.65
C THR A 124 -10.48 9.40 14.63
N ARG A 125 -11.42 10.31 14.93
CA ARG A 125 -12.50 10.69 14.01
C ARG A 125 -11.94 11.37 12.76
N GLU A 126 -11.13 12.41 12.94
CA GLU A 126 -10.48 13.11 11.83
C GLU A 126 -9.58 12.18 11.02
N LEU A 127 -8.88 11.26 11.70
CA LEU A 127 -8.05 10.26 11.06
C LEU A 127 -8.87 9.31 10.18
N SER A 128 -10.03 8.87 10.67
CA SER A 128 -10.97 8.03 9.92
C SER A 128 -11.57 8.75 8.73
N GLU A 129 -11.93 10.03 8.89
CA GLU A 129 -12.44 10.88 7.80
C GLU A 129 -11.36 11.03 6.72
N GLN A 130 -10.14 11.41 7.10
CA GLN A 130 -9.01 11.54 6.17
C GLN A 130 -8.67 10.22 5.46
N ALA A 131 -8.66 9.09 6.19
CA ALA A 131 -8.41 7.77 5.60
C ALA A 131 -9.45 7.42 4.55
N THR A 132 -10.72 7.74 4.81
CA THR A 132 -11.84 7.51 3.88
C THR A 132 -11.73 8.40 2.64
N ASP A 133 -11.48 9.70 2.84
CA ASP A 133 -11.41 10.68 1.75
C ASP A 133 -10.17 10.51 0.84
N SER A 134 -9.11 9.90 1.37
CA SER A 134 -7.84 9.69 0.65
C SER A 134 -7.69 8.30 0.01
N THR A 135 -8.61 7.36 0.28
CA THR A 135 -8.50 5.98 -0.21
C THR A 135 -9.68 5.64 -1.10
N TYR A 136 -9.40 5.39 -2.38
CA TYR A 136 -10.41 5.08 -3.38
C TYR A 136 -10.30 3.62 -3.81
N TYR A 137 -11.44 2.95 -3.92
CA TYR A 137 -11.51 1.67 -4.61
C TYR A 137 -11.49 1.90 -6.11
N LEU A 138 -10.44 1.41 -6.76
CA LEU A 138 -10.31 1.43 -8.21
C LEU A 138 -10.51 0.01 -8.73
N ASP A 139 -11.56 -0.19 -9.51
CA ASP A 139 -11.77 -1.43 -10.25
C ASP A 139 -11.73 -1.16 -11.76
N CYS A 140 -11.19 -2.11 -12.51
CA CYS A 140 -11.13 -2.05 -13.96
C CYS A 140 -12.49 -2.46 -14.54
N PHE A 141 -13.38 -1.48 -14.76
CA PHE A 141 -14.54 -1.65 -15.62
C PHE A 141 -14.13 -1.70 -17.11
N MET A 142 -13.31 -2.67 -17.48
CA MET A 142 -13.05 -2.95 -18.89
C MET A 142 -14.03 -4.01 -19.38
N THR A 143 -14.72 -3.70 -20.47
CA THR A 143 -15.40 -4.74 -21.24
C THR A 143 -14.37 -5.76 -21.71
N ILE A 144 -14.79 -7.02 -21.89
CA ILE A 144 -13.94 -8.08 -22.43
C ILE A 144 -13.28 -7.65 -23.76
N ALA A 145 -13.97 -6.84 -24.57
CA ALA A 145 -13.43 -6.28 -25.81
C ALA A 145 -12.25 -5.31 -25.57
N GLN A 146 -12.32 -4.44 -24.57
CA GLN A 146 -11.24 -3.53 -24.19
C GLN A 146 -10.05 -4.27 -23.58
N ALA A 147 -10.32 -5.28 -22.73
CA ALA A 147 -9.27 -6.13 -22.15
C ALA A 147 -8.52 -6.91 -23.25
N LYS A 148 -9.25 -7.54 -24.19
CA LYS A 148 -8.65 -8.27 -25.33
C LYS A 148 -7.81 -7.36 -26.22
N LYS A 149 -8.25 -6.12 -26.46
CA LYS A 149 -7.51 -5.13 -27.25
C LYS A 149 -6.16 -4.79 -26.58
N LEU A 150 -6.14 -4.52 -25.28
CA LEU A 150 -4.91 -4.20 -24.55
C LEU A 150 -3.94 -5.39 -24.46
N ILE A 151 -4.45 -6.61 -24.30
CA ILE A 151 -3.64 -7.83 -24.32
C ILE A 151 -3.00 -8.04 -25.70
N SER A 152 -3.74 -7.76 -26.79
CA SER A 152 -3.21 -7.85 -28.15
C SER A 152 -2.16 -6.79 -28.48
N GLU A 153 -2.18 -5.64 -27.79
CA GLU A 153 -1.26 -4.52 -28.00
C GLU A 153 -0.01 -4.58 -27.09
N LYS A 154 -0.09 -5.24 -25.92
CA LYS A 154 1.04 -5.40 -24.98
C LYS A 154 1.28 -6.88 -24.65
N VAL A 155 2.21 -7.50 -25.39
CA VAL A 155 2.59 -8.93 -25.35
C VAL A 155 3.35 -9.34 -24.07
N ILE A 156 2.97 -8.87 -22.87
CA ILE A 156 3.73 -9.19 -21.63
C ILE A 156 2.88 -9.79 -20.50
N TYR A 157 1.54 -9.81 -20.60
CA TYR A 157 0.69 -10.39 -19.53
C TYR A 157 -0.36 -11.34 -20.11
N THR A 158 0.05 -12.60 -20.34
CA THR A 158 -0.82 -13.68 -20.81
C THR A 158 -1.65 -14.36 -19.71
N ASP A 159 -1.34 -14.14 -18.43
CA ASP A 159 -1.79 -15.07 -17.38
C ASP A 159 -2.99 -14.57 -16.55
N PHE A 160 -3.81 -13.64 -17.06
CA PHE A 160 -4.95 -13.09 -16.33
C PHE A 160 -6.33 -13.63 -16.75
N ILE A 161 -6.40 -14.52 -17.73
CA ILE A 161 -7.66 -15.16 -18.18
C ILE A 161 -7.44 -16.67 -18.26
N ASP A 162 -7.09 -17.30 -17.15
CA ASP A 162 -7.21 -18.75 -17.01
C ASP A 162 -7.38 -19.05 -15.52
N ASN A 163 -8.60 -18.87 -15.03
CA ASN A 163 -9.19 -19.65 -13.95
C ASN A 163 -10.69 -19.29 -13.83
N ASN A 164 -11.48 -20.07 -14.57
CA ASN A 164 -12.93 -20.35 -14.45
C ASN A 164 -13.88 -19.21 -14.05
#